data_AF-A0A920W1K5-F1
#
_entry.id   AF-A0A920W1K5-F1
#
_cell.length_a   1.000
_cell.length_b   1.000
_cell.length_c   1.000
_cell.angle_alpha   90.00
_cell.angle_beta   90.00
_cell.angle_gamma   90.00
#
_symmetry.space_group_name_H-M   'P 1'
#
loop_
_entity.id
_entity.type
_entity.pdbx_description
1 polymer ?
#
loop_
_entity_poly.entity_id
_entity_poly.type
_entity_poly.pdbx_seq_one_letter_code
_entity_poly.pdbx_strand_id
1 'polypeptide(L)' 'MAAVSSSLAQAKEELKSTDPEDNLIWTEEAEQRIKKVPFFVRGMAKKTVISYPVEKGATTIDAKLMDEVREKVGM' A
#
# COMPACT_ATOMS: atom_id res chain seq x y z
N MET A 1 -6.19 24.54 -36.38
CA MET A 1 -5.93 23.11 -36.09
C MET A 1 -4.53 22.97 -35.54
N ALA A 2 -4.38 22.78 -34.23
CA ALA A 2 -3.15 22.29 -33.60
C ALA A 2 -3.60 21.50 -32.37
N ALA A 3 -3.41 20.19 -32.45
CA ALA A 3 -4.00 19.21 -31.56
C ALA A 3 -3.39 19.28 -30.16
N VAL A 4 -4.28 19.33 -29.17
CA VAL A 4 -4.23 18.67 -27.86
C VAL A 4 -3.06 17.71 -27.70
N SER A 5 -1.90 18.21 -27.25
CA SER A 5 -0.76 17.35 -26.88
C SER A 5 -0.34 17.51 -25.41
N SER A 6 -1.04 18.35 -24.64
CA SER A 6 -0.72 18.59 -23.22
C SER A 6 -1.56 17.76 -22.24
N SER A 7 -2.61 17.05 -22.69
CA SER A 7 -3.56 16.40 -21.78
C SER A 7 -3.19 14.98 -21.35
N LEU A 8 -2.13 14.38 -21.89
CA LEU A 8 -1.72 13.02 -21.51
C LEU A 8 -0.79 12.99 -20.28
N ALA A 9 -0.09 14.09 -19.98
CA ALA A 9 0.82 14.14 -18.83
C ALA A 9 0.07 14.29 -17.49
N GLN A 10 -1.07 15.00 -17.45
CA GLN A 10 -1.86 15.19 -16.22
C GLN A 10 -2.72 13.99 -15.83
N ALA A 11 -3.08 13.10 -16.77
CA ALA A 11 -3.90 11.92 -16.48
C ALA A 11 -3.16 10.82 -15.68
N LYS A 12 -1.83 10.94 -15.52
CA LYS A 12 -1.04 9.97 -14.75
C LYS A 12 -0.97 10.29 -13.25
N GLU A 13 -1.36 11.51 -12.86
CA GLU A 13 -1.31 11.95 -11.45
C GLU A 13 -2.65 11.74 -10.72
N GLU A 14 -3.78 11.83 -11.44
CA GLU A 14 -5.15 11.68 -10.91
C GLU A 14 -5.63 10.21 -10.78
N LEU A 15 -4.76 9.23 -11.08
CA LEU A 15 -5.03 7.79 -10.92
C LEU A 15 -4.17 7.19 -9.79
N LYS A 16 -3.85 7.96 -8.75
CA LYS A 16 -3.52 7.37 -7.45
C LYS A 16 -4.83 6.89 -6.83
N SER A 17 -5.25 5.74 -7.32
CA SER A 17 -6.30 4.88 -6.82
C SER A 17 -6.54 5.04 -5.32
N THR A 18 -7.82 5.09 -4.97
CA THR A 18 -8.36 4.98 -3.61
C THR A 18 -8.04 3.61 -3.02
N ASP A 19 -6.75 3.33 -2.86
CA ASP A 19 -6.27 2.17 -2.14
C ASP A 19 -6.41 2.50 -0.64
N PRO A 20 -6.91 1.57 0.20
CA PRO A 20 -7.01 1.76 1.66
C PRO A 20 -5.64 1.96 2.35
N GLU A 21 -4.55 1.93 1.58
CA GLU A 21 -3.19 2.30 2.00
C GLU A 21 -2.99 3.81 2.19
N ASP A 22 -3.77 4.67 1.53
CA ASP A 22 -3.60 6.14 1.63
C ASP A 22 -4.07 6.69 2.99
N ASN A 23 -4.96 5.96 3.68
CA ASN A 23 -5.44 6.32 5.02
C ASN A 23 -4.51 5.84 6.15
N LEU A 24 -3.43 5.12 5.83
CA LEU A 24 -2.48 4.59 6.82
C LEU A 24 -1.10 5.19 6.59
N ILE A 25 -0.39 5.45 7.67
CA ILE A 25 0.97 6.00 7.61
C ILE A 25 1.94 4.84 7.41
N TRP A 26 2.46 4.69 6.19
CA TRP A 26 3.47 3.68 5.90
C TRP A 26 4.86 4.21 6.17
N THR A 27 5.68 3.43 6.88
CA THR A 27 7.11 3.72 6.96
C THR A 27 7.82 3.21 5.71
N GLU A 28 8.96 3.82 5.39
CA GLU A 28 9.77 3.42 4.23
C GLU A 28 10.16 1.92 4.28
N GLU A 29 10.43 1.39 5.47
CA GLU A 29 10.69 -0.04 5.66
C GLU A 29 9.49 -0.96 5.34
N ALA A 30 8.28 -0.52 5.67
CA ALA A 30 7.06 -1.27 5.36
C ALA A 30 6.79 -1.26 3.84
N GLU A 31 6.99 -0.11 3.18
CA GLU A 31 6.88 0.00 1.73
C GLU A 31 7.90 -0.89 1.00
N GLN A 32 9.13 -0.97 1.49
CA GLN A 32 10.14 -1.85 0.89
C GLN A 32 9.77 -3.33 1.04
N ARG A 33 9.14 -3.71 2.15
CA ARG A 33 8.66 -5.09 2.37
C ARG A 33 7.48 -5.43 1.45
N ILE A 34 6.44 -4.58 1.34
CA ILE A 34 5.28 -4.87 0.46
C ILE A 34 5.69 -4.94 -1.02
N LYS A 35 6.75 -4.22 -1.41
CA LYS A 35 7.35 -4.29 -2.75
C LYS A 35 8.00 -5.66 -3.01
N LYS A 36 8.59 -6.30 -2.00
CA LYS A 36 9.16 -7.67 -2.09
C LYS A 36 8.10 -8.76 -2.10
N VAL A 37 6.91 -8.49 -1.54
CA VAL A 37 5.80 -9.45 -1.54
C VAL A 37 5.31 -9.68 -2.97
N PRO A 38 5.25 -10.95 -3.43
CA PRO A 38 4.73 -11.29 -4.76
C PRO A 38 3.28 -10.84 -4.97
N PHE A 39 2.91 -10.56 -6.23
CA PHE A 39 1.60 -9.98 -6.54
C PHE A 39 0.40 -10.84 -6.11
N PHE A 40 0.53 -12.17 -6.13
CA PHE A 40 -0.56 -13.10 -5.79
C PHE A 40 -0.92 -13.07 -4.30
N VAL A 41 0.06 -12.82 -3.42
CA VAL A 41 -0.16 -12.64 -1.97
C VAL A 41 -0.34 -11.18 -1.58
N ARG A 42 0.03 -10.22 -2.44
CA ARG A 42 -0.04 -8.78 -2.14
C ARG A 42 -1.45 -8.31 -1.76
N GLY A 43 -2.49 -8.81 -2.41
CA GLY A 43 -3.88 -8.44 -2.05
C GLY A 43 -4.28 -8.90 -0.65
N MET A 44 -3.89 -10.12 -0.27
CA MET A 44 -4.16 -10.68 1.05
C MET A 44 -3.30 -10.00 2.12
N ALA A 45 -2.00 -9.85 1.84
CA ALA A 45 -1.05 -9.17 2.72
C ALA A 45 -1.46 -7.72 2.98
N LYS A 46 -1.82 -6.94 1.94
CA LYS A 46 -2.34 -5.58 2.10
C LYS A 46 -3.53 -5.56 3.07
N LYS A 47 -4.52 -6.42 2.87
CA LYS A 47 -5.73 -6.44 3.72
C LYS A 47 -5.41 -6.71 5.19
N THR A 48 -4.53 -7.68 5.47
CA THR A 48 -4.12 -7.98 6.85
C THR A 48 -3.27 -6.86 7.44
N VAL A 49 -2.35 -6.29 6.66
CA VAL A 49 -1.47 -5.18 7.08
C VAL A 49 -2.28 -3.91 7.40
N ILE A 50 -3.39 -3.68 6.69
CA ILE A 50 -4.29 -2.55 6.90
C ILE A 50 -5.19 -2.79 8.12
N SER A 51 -5.66 -4.03 8.31
CA SER A 51 -6.55 -4.38 9.42
C SER A 51 -5.82 -4.41 10.77
N TYR A 52 -4.56 -4.83 10.79
CA TYR A 52 -3.78 -5.02 12.01
C TYR A 52 -3.54 -3.73 12.86
N PRO A 53 -3.09 -2.59 12.29
CA PRO A 53 -2.92 -1.36 13.05
C PRO A 53 -4.27 -0.84 13.55
N VAL A 54 -5.33 -0.94 12.74
CA VAL A 54 -6.71 -0.56 13.13
C VAL A 54 -7.18 -1.34 14.36
N GLU A 55 -6.91 -2.66 14.43
CA GLU A 55 -7.19 -3.47 15.62
C GLU A 55 -6.40 -3.03 16.86
N LYS A 56 -5.17 -2.53 16.69
CA LYS A 56 -4.35 -1.97 17.77
C LYS A 56 -4.67 -0.49 18.09
N GLY A 57 -5.59 0.14 17.36
CA GLY A 57 -5.85 1.59 17.46
C GLY A 57 -4.70 2.46 16.95
N ALA A 58 -3.77 1.86 16.19
CA ALA A 58 -2.69 2.55 15.50
C ALA A 58 -3.10 2.80 14.04
N THR A 59 -2.56 3.84 13.43
CA THR A 59 -2.73 4.10 11.99
C THR A 59 -1.40 4.05 11.24
N THR A 60 -0.32 3.65 11.92
CA THR A 60 1.03 3.57 11.38
C THR A 60 1.40 2.11 11.11
N ILE A 61 1.80 1.82 9.88
CA ILE A 61 2.35 0.54 9.46
C ILE A 61 3.86 0.64 9.49
N ASP A 62 4.47 -0.03 10.47
CA ASP A 62 5.91 -0.14 10.59
C ASP A 62 6.44 -1.52 10.13
N ALA A 63 7.76 -1.62 10.03
CA ALA A 63 8.49 -2.84 9.71
C ALA A 63 8.11 -4.06 10.56
N LYS A 64 7.96 -3.83 11.87
CA LYS A 64 7.64 -4.85 12.87
C LYS A 64 6.20 -5.31 12.72
N LEU A 65 5.26 -4.38 12.55
CA LEU A 65 3.86 -4.70 12.27
C LEU A 65 3.71 -5.51 10.97
N MET A 66 4.46 -5.17 9.93
CA MET A 66 4.52 -5.99 8.72
C MET A 66 5.02 -7.41 8.96
N ASP A 67 6.05 -7.57 9.79
CA ASP A 67 6.63 -8.87 10.12
C ASP A 67 5.66 -9.72 10.96
N GLU A 68 5.01 -9.10 11.96
CA GLU A 68 3.96 -9.74 12.77
C GLU A 68 2.79 -10.20 11.90
N VAL A 69 2.38 -9.36 10.95
CA VAL A 69 1.32 -9.69 10.00
C VAL A 69 1.76 -10.86 9.12
N ARG A 70 2.95 -10.79 8.53
CA ARG A 70 3.56 -11.85 7.71
C ARG A 70 3.58 -13.19 8.45
N GLU A 71 4.05 -13.24 9.68
CA GLU A 71 4.08 -14.46 10.50
C GLU A 71 2.67 -15.00 10.70
N LYS A 72 1.71 -14.12 10.98
CA LYS A 72 0.31 -14.50 11.22
C LYS A 72 -0.38 -15.07 9.98
N VAL A 73 -0.03 -14.61 8.78
CA VAL A 73 -0.56 -15.18 7.52
C VAL A 73 0.19 -16.44 7.05
N GLY A 74 1.27 -16.84 7.73
CA GLY A 74 1.97 -18.10 7.44
C GLY A 74 2.72 -18.08 6.11
N MET A 75 3.55 -17.06 5.87
CA MET A 75 4.51 -17.00 4.76
C MET A 75 5.95 -17.19 5.23
#